data_AF-A0A380NZ87-F1
#
_entry.id   AF-A0A380NZ87-F1
#
_cell.length_a   1.000
_cell.length_b   1.000
_cell.length_c   1.000
_cell.angle_alpha   90.00
_cell.angle_beta   90.00
_cell.angle_gamma   90.00
#
_symmetry.space_group_name_H-M   'P 1'
#
loop_
_entity.id
_entity.type
_entity.pdbx_description
1 polymer ?
#
loop_
_entity_poly.entity_id
_entity_poly.type
_entity_poly.pdbx_seq_one_letter_code
_entity_poly.pdbx_strand_id
1 'polypeptide(L)' 'MKKGEETEVNGESALTLTKKTGNGEKFVLHVATEGEPYLLKGGENPGETTLTDYGKKVDAEEPTADEVVAPGQIRG' A
#
# COMPACT_ATOMS: atom_id res chain seq x y z
N MET A 1 1.52 -8.76 -17.48
CA MET A 1 2.36 -7.82 -16.69
C MET A 1 3.54 -7.42 -17.55
N LYS A 2 4.05 -6.20 -17.41
CA LYS A 2 5.28 -5.72 -18.04
C LYS A 2 6.28 -5.34 -16.96
N LYS A 3 7.51 -5.83 -17.07
CA LYS A 3 8.64 -5.45 -16.21
C LYS A 3 9.17 -4.09 -16.68
N GLY A 4 9.38 -3.18 -15.74
CA GLY A 4 9.98 -1.87 -15.94
C GLY A 4 11.35 -1.78 -15.29
N GLU A 5 11.74 -0.56 -14.92
CA GLU A 5 13.02 -0.25 -14.28
C GLU A 5 12.98 -0.53 -12.78
N GLU A 6 14.16 -0.68 -12.20
CA GLU A 6 14.36 -0.64 -10.75
C GLU A 6 14.25 0.79 -10.24
N THR A 7 13.73 0.93 -9.03
CA THR A 7 13.52 2.18 -8.33
C THR A 7 13.64 1.92 -6.83
N GLU A 8 13.43 2.93 -6.01
CA GLU A 8 13.38 2.80 -4.55
C GLU A 8 11.99 3.18 -4.03
N VAL A 9 11.51 2.43 -3.04
CA VAL A 9 10.33 2.78 -2.24
C VAL A 9 10.79 2.82 -0.78
N ASN A 10 10.73 4.00 -0.15
CA ASN A 10 11.20 4.20 1.23
C ASN A 10 12.64 3.71 1.50
N GLY A 11 13.52 3.80 0.49
CA GLY A 11 14.91 3.34 0.57
C GLY A 11 15.11 1.83 0.37
N GLU A 12 14.04 1.10 0.02
CA GLU A 12 14.10 -0.31 -0.36
C GLU A 12 14.08 -0.47 -1.89
N SER A 13 15.00 -1.28 -2.41
CA SER A 13 15.12 -1.61 -3.83
C SER A 13 13.85 -2.29 -4.35
N ALA A 14 13.26 -1.75 -5.42
CA ALA A 14 11.98 -2.19 -5.96
C ALA A 14 11.98 -2.28 -7.48
N LEU A 15 11.34 -3.32 -8.01
CA LEU A 15 11.10 -3.47 -9.44
C LEU A 15 9.71 -2.95 -9.82
N THR A 16 9.67 -2.06 -10.82
CA THR A 16 8.41 -1.56 -11.35
C THR A 16 7.72 -2.61 -12.23
N LEU A 17 6.46 -2.91 -11.95
CA LEU A 17 5.60 -3.77 -12.77
C LEU A 17 4.36 -3.01 -13.21
N THR A 18 4.05 -3.06 -14.51
CA THR A 18 2.85 -2.42 -15.07
C THR A 18 1.89 -3.45 -15.65
N LYS A 19 0.60 -3.32 -15.36
CA LYS A 19 -0.50 -4.05 -16.02
C LYS A 19 -1.39 -3.08 -16.75
N LYS A 20 -1.78 -3.43 -17.98
CA LYS A 20 -2.95 -2.83 -18.64
C LYS A 20 -4.08 -3.85 -18.60
N THR A 21 -5.26 -3.44 -18.18
CA THR A 21 -6.47 -4.27 -18.19
C THR A 21 -7.26 -4.09 -19.49
N GLY A 22 -8.24 -4.96 -19.73
CA GLY A 22 -9.04 -4.96 -20.96
C GLY A 22 -9.89 -3.70 -21.16
N ASN A 23 -10.24 -3.00 -20.07
CA ASN A 23 -10.94 -1.71 -20.07
C ASN A 23 -9.99 -0.51 -20.20
N GLY A 24 -8.68 -0.74 -20.36
CA GLY A 24 -7.68 0.33 -20.55
C GLY A 24 -7.09 0.91 -19.26
N GLU A 25 -7.53 0.48 -18.08
CA GLU A 25 -6.92 0.89 -16.81
C GLU A 25 -5.47 0.39 -16.71
N LYS A 26 -4.64 1.21 -16.06
CA LYS A 26 -3.24 0.92 -15.81
C LYS A 26 -3.04 0.70 -14.31
N PHE A 27 -2.37 -0.40 -13.97
CA PHE A 27 -1.91 -0.67 -12.62
C PHE A 27 -0.39 -0.61 -12.61
N VAL A 28 0.15 0.14 -11.67
CA VAL A 28 1.59 0.17 -11.36
C VAL A 28 1.78 -0.44 -9.99
N LEU A 29 2.71 -1.39 -9.91
CA LEU A 29 3.13 -2.08 -8.69
C LEU A 29 4.65 -1.94 -8.57
N HIS A 30 5.16 -1.75 -7.37
CA HIS A 30 6.58 -1.76 -7.06
C HIS A 30 6.83 -2.92 -6.09
N VAL A 31 7.67 -3.86 -6.49
CA VAL A 31 7.90 -5.13 -5.76
C VAL A 31 9.34 -5.19 -5.28
N ALA A 32 9.57 -5.57 -4.03
CA ALA A 32 10.92 -5.74 -3.47
C ALA A 32 11.78 -6.66 -4.35
N THR A 33 13.03 -6.25 -4.59
CA THR A 33 14.02 -7.06 -5.34
C THR A 33 14.95 -7.85 -4.42
N GLU A 34 14.94 -7.54 -3.13
CA GLU A 34 15.76 -8.18 -2.11
C GLU A 34 14.85 -8.99 -1.16
N GLY A 35 15.28 -10.20 -0.80
CA GLY A 35 14.50 -11.06 0.09
C GLY A 35 13.19 -11.58 -0.52
N GLU A 36 12.10 -11.53 0.24
CA GLU A 36 10.78 -11.93 -0.22
C GLU A 36 10.16 -10.84 -1.13
N PRO A 37 9.49 -11.21 -2.23
CA PRO A 37 9.01 -10.26 -3.23
C PRO A 37 7.72 -9.54 -2.78
N TYR A 38 7.82 -8.76 -1.72
CA TYR A 38 6.72 -7.98 -1.16
C TYR A 38 6.29 -6.83 -2.05
N LEU A 39 5.00 -6.48 -2.02
CA LEU A 39 4.48 -5.30 -2.71
C LEU A 39 4.79 -4.06 -1.89
N LEU A 40 5.75 -3.25 -2.30
CA LEU A 40 6.14 -2.04 -1.54
C LEU A 40 5.21 -0.87 -1.82
N LYS A 41 4.73 -0.72 -3.06
CA LYS A 41 3.81 0.35 -3.46
C LYS A 41 2.87 -0.08 -4.59
N GLY A 42 1.60 0.32 -4.51
CA GLY A 42 0.59 0.06 -5.54
C GLY A 42 -0.23 1.30 -5.88
N GLY A 43 -0.70 1.38 -7.13
CA GLY A 43 -1.54 2.47 -7.62
C GLY A 43 -0.75 3.63 -8.23
N GLU A 44 -1.49 4.62 -8.73
CA GLU A 44 -0.97 5.90 -9.27
C GLU A 44 -1.74 7.06 -8.60
N ASN A 45 -1.15 8.25 -8.59
CA ASN A 45 -1.78 9.41 -7.95
C ASN A 45 -2.99 9.95 -8.75
N PRO A 46 -4.08 10.36 -8.06
CA PRO A 46 -4.38 10.14 -6.64
C PRO A 46 -4.85 8.68 -6.39
N GLY A 47 -4.45 8.08 -5.27
CA GLY A 47 -4.80 6.69 -4.93
C GLY A 47 -3.62 5.73 -4.85
N GLU A 48 -2.40 6.25 -4.68
CA GLU A 48 -1.25 5.41 -4.35
C GLU A 48 -1.34 4.88 -2.90
N THR A 49 -0.82 3.68 -2.67
CA THR A 49 -0.71 3.04 -1.37
C THR A 49 0.67 2.44 -1.21
N THR A 50 1.27 2.63 -0.04
CA THR A 50 2.56 2.05 0.34
C THR A 50 2.33 1.02 1.43
N LEU A 51 2.97 -0.14 1.34
CA LEU A 51 2.84 -1.22 2.32
C LEU A 51 4.22 -1.52 2.91
N THR A 52 4.28 -1.63 4.24
CA THR A 52 5.51 -1.82 5.01
C THR A 52 5.30 -2.86 6.11
N ASP A 53 6.36 -3.14 6.88
CA ASP A 53 6.30 -3.90 8.13
C ASP A 53 5.71 -5.31 8.00
N TYR A 54 5.93 -5.93 6.84
CA TYR A 54 5.56 -7.31 6.57
C TYR A 54 6.08 -8.25 7.67
N GLY A 55 5.20 -9.15 8.13
CA GLY A 55 5.53 -10.13 9.17
C GLY A 55 5.64 -9.57 10.59
N LYS A 56 5.53 -8.25 10.79
CA LYS A 56 5.52 -7.67 12.13
C LYS A 56 4.13 -7.79 12.75
N LYS A 57 4.09 -8.04 14.06
CA LYS A 57 2.84 -8.00 14.82
C LYS A 57 2.35 -6.57 14.90
N VAL A 58 1.06 -6.39 14.65
CA VAL A 58 0.36 -5.13 14.93
C VAL A 58 -0.13 -5.22 16.38
N ASP A 59 0.29 -4.25 17.19
CA ASP A 59 -0.21 -4.09 18.55
C ASP A 59 -1.46 -3.21 18.49
N ALA A 60 -2.62 -3.84 18.60
CA ALA A 60 -3.91 -3.17 18.51
C ALA A 60 -4.53 -3.10 19.90
N GLU A 61 -4.71 -1.88 20.39
CA GLU A 61 -5.35 -1.60 21.68
C GLU A 61 -6.76 -1.04 21.47
N GLU A 62 -7.66 -1.32 22.41
CA GLU A 62 -8.98 -0.69 22.42
C GLU A 62 -8.82 0.81 22.71
N PRO A 63 -9.39 1.70 21.88
CA PRO A 63 -9.35 3.13 22.13
C PRO A 63 -10.06 3.47 23.46
N THR A 64 -9.63 4.53 24.13
CA THR A 64 -10.29 4.96 25.37
C THR A 64 -11.70 5.48 25.09
N ALA A 65 -12.56 5.52 26.11
CA ALA A 65 -13.96 5.91 25.93
C ALA A 65 -14.14 7.33 25.35
N ASP A 66 -13.18 8.22 25.57
CA ASP A 66 -13.13 9.58 25.04
C ASP A 66 -12.63 9.67 23.58
N GLU A 67 -12.01 8.62 23.04
CA GLU A 67 -11.61 8.50 21.63
C GLU A 67 -12.69 7.85 20.75
N VAL A 68 -13.75 7.33 21.36
CA VAL A 68 -14.85 6.66 20.67
C VAL A 68 -16.07 7.59 20.61
N VAL A 69 -16.51 7.92 19.39
CA VAL A 69 -17.77 8.65 19.20
C VAL A 69 -18.90 7.66 18.94
N ALA A 70 -19.93 7.66 19.79
CA ALA A 70 -21.10 6.84 19.55
C ALA A 70 -21.83 7.33 18.27
N PRO A 71 -22.35 6.43 17.41
CA PRO A 71 -23.01 6.82 16.15
C PRO A 71 -24.13 7.86 16.29
N GLY A 72 -24.81 7.91 17.45
CA GLY A 72 -25.84 8.93 17.74
C GLY A 72 -25.33 10.34 18.03
N GLN A 73 -24.04 10.50 18.33
CA GLN A 73 -23.36 11.78 18.55
C GLN A 73 -22.80 12.37 17.25
N ILE A 74 -22.72 11.56 16.19
CA ILE A 74 -22.33 11.99 14.84
C ILE A 74 -23.57 12.56 14.12
N ARG A 75 -24.12 13.66 14.65
CA ARG A 75 -25.11 14.46 13.94
C ARG A 75 -24.51 15.85 13.74
N GLY A 76 -24.14 16.14 12.50
CA GLY A 76 -23.84 17.49 12.03
C GLY A 76 -25.09 18.33 11.89
#